data_AF-A0A0C2ZVZ5-F1
#
_entry.id   AF-A0A0C2ZVZ5-F1
#
_cell.length_a   1.000
_cell.length_b   1.000
_cell.length_c   1.000
_cell.angle_alpha   90.00
_cell.angle_beta   90.00
_cell.angle_gamma   90.00
#
_symmetry.space_group_name_H-M   'P 1'
#
loop_
_entity.id
_entity.type
_entity.pdbx_description
1 polymer ?
#
loop_
_entity_poly.entity_id
_entity_poly.type
_entity_poly.pdbx_seq_one_letter_code
_entity_poly.pdbx_strand_id
1 'polypeptide(L)'
;GTTRNMASPALASLNVEFFYTRSSALCALFLEMFSWEVPKTIVCLTATALQAAIDEYMVTEVQQDHHFKSGTYSQVFTQLMGMQAKIDANPKHATMTCALRVGWATR
;
A
#
# COMPACT_ATOMS: atom_id res chain seq x y z
N GLY A 1 12.78 -12.33 -3.15
CA GLY A 1 11.45 -12.06 -2.58
C GLY A 1 10.41 -12.59 -3.54
N THR A 2 9.53 -13.48 -3.09
CA THR A 2 8.42 -13.98 -3.90
C THR A 2 7.36 -12.88 -4.00
N THR A 3 6.78 -12.68 -5.18
CA THR A 3 5.77 -11.66 -5.51
C THR A 3 4.47 -11.75 -4.71
N ARG A 4 4.34 -12.72 -3.79
CA ARG A 4 3.18 -12.91 -2.92
C ARG A 4 3.07 -11.91 -1.78
N ASN A 5 4.14 -11.18 -1.43
CA ASN A 5 4.13 -10.25 -0.29
C ASN A 5 3.14 -9.08 -0.49
N MET A 6 2.89 -8.66 -1.74
CA MET A 6 1.91 -7.62 -2.08
C MET A 6 0.45 -8.09 -1.99
N ALA A 7 0.20 -9.39 -1.86
CA ALA A 7 -1.14 -9.97 -1.71
C ALA A 7 -1.43 -10.40 -0.26
N SER A 8 -0.63 -9.92 0.70
CA SER A 8 -0.82 -10.24 2.11
C SER A 8 -2.19 -9.74 2.60
N PRO A 9 -2.99 -10.60 3.28
CA PRO A 9 -4.24 -10.17 3.91
C PRO A 9 -4.06 -9.00 4.88
N ALA A 10 -2.91 -8.91 5.57
CA ALA A 10 -2.62 -7.79 6.47
C ALA A 10 -2.47 -6.46 5.72
N LEU A 11 -1.83 -6.47 4.54
CA LEU A 11 -1.72 -5.30 3.68
C LEU A 11 -3.09 -4.88 3.12
N ALA A 12 -3.95 -5.85 2.80
CA ALA A 12 -5.33 -5.58 2.39
C ALA A 12 -6.14 -4.92 3.52
N SER A 13 -6.09 -5.46 4.75
CA SER A 13 -6.80 -4.89 5.90
C SER A 13 -6.34 -3.46 6.22
N LEU A 14 -5.04 -3.19 6.20
CA LEU A 14 -4.51 -1.84 6.41
C LEU A 14 -4.95 -0.86 5.33
N ASN A 15 -5.00 -1.30 4.06
CA ASN A 15 -5.53 -0.46 2.99
C ASN A 15 -7.03 -0.16 3.20
N VAL A 16 -7.83 -1.15 3.58
CA VAL A 16 -9.26 -0.93 3.85
C VAL A 16 -9.46 0.01 5.05
N GLU A 17 -8.70 -0.19 6.13
CA GLU A 17 -8.80 0.66 7.32
C GLU A 17 -8.39 2.10 7.06
N PHE A 18 -7.26 2.31 6.37
CA PHE A 18 -6.71 3.64 6.15
C PHE A 18 -7.46 4.42 5.06
N PHE A 19 -7.88 3.75 3.98
CA PHE A 19 -8.47 4.43 2.82
C PHE A 19 -9.99 4.50 2.83
N TYR A 20 -10.69 3.59 3.53
CA TYR A 20 -12.13 3.41 3.33
C TYR A 20 -13.01 3.50 4.59
N THR A 21 -12.50 3.25 5.80
CA THR A 21 -13.36 3.13 7.00
C THR A 21 -13.23 4.25 8.04
N ARG A 22 -12.24 5.15 7.92
CA ARG A 22 -12.08 6.28 8.83
C ARG A 22 -12.78 7.55 8.30
N SER A 23 -13.21 8.44 9.19
CA SER A 23 -13.81 9.75 8.85
C SER A 23 -12.91 10.66 7.98
N SER A 24 -11.62 10.32 7.91
CA SER A 24 -10.58 10.93 7.07
C SER A 24 -10.12 10.02 5.92
N ALA A 25 -11.00 9.12 5.46
CA ALA A 25 -10.74 8.17 4.38
C ALA A 25 -10.24 8.92 3.14
N LEU A 26 -9.02 8.59 2.69
CA LEU A 26 -8.44 9.16 1.47
C LEU A 26 -9.32 8.88 0.23
N CYS A 27 -10.09 7.78 0.23
CA CYS A 27 -11.09 7.50 -0.79
C CYS A 27 -12.16 8.60 -0.89
N ALA A 28 -12.60 9.17 0.24
CA ALA A 28 -13.59 10.24 0.26
C ALA A 28 -13.09 11.53 -0.40
N LEU A 29 -11.77 11.76 -0.43
CA LEU A 29 -11.14 12.90 -1.10
C LEU A 29 -10.97 12.68 -2.61
N PHE A 30 -11.02 11.43 -3.08
CA PHE A 30 -10.71 11.06 -4.46
C PHE A 30 -11.66 9.98 -4.99
N LEU A 31 -12.96 10.15 -4.76
CA LEU A 31 -14.00 9.15 -5.05
C LEU A 31 -13.90 8.57 -6.48
N GLU A 32 -13.65 9.40 -7.49
CA GLU A 32 -13.51 8.96 -8.88
C GLU A 32 -12.28 8.07 -9.12
N MET A 33 -11.19 8.32 -8.38
CA MET A 33 -9.94 7.58 -8.50
C MET A 33 -10.01 6.22 -7.78
N PHE A 34 -10.89 6.09 -6.79
CA PHE A 34 -11.05 4.89 -5.97
C PHE A 34 -12.34 4.12 -6.30
N SER A 35 -13.21 4.61 -7.19
CA SER A 35 -14.51 3.98 -7.47
C SER A 35 -14.43 2.65 -8.23
N TRP A 36 -13.34 2.43 -8.98
CA TRP A 36 -13.21 1.25 -9.84
C TRP A 36 -12.09 0.31 -9.39
N GLU A 37 -10.98 0.85 -8.92
CA GLU A 37 -9.86 0.09 -8.37
C GLU A 37 -9.03 0.95 -7.42
N VAL A 38 -8.41 0.34 -6.40
CA VAL A 38 -7.39 1.04 -5.60
C VAL A 38 -6.20 1.40 -6.50
N PRO A 39 -5.74 2.67 -6.56
CA PRO A 39 -4.58 3.05 -7.36
C PRO A 39 -3.30 2.34 -6.88
N LYS A 40 -2.45 1.92 -7.83
CA LYS A 40 -1.19 1.23 -7.52
C LYS A 40 -0.22 2.07 -6.68
N THR A 41 -0.18 3.37 -6.94
CA THR A 41 0.61 4.34 -6.16
C THR A 41 0.16 4.36 -4.70
N ILE A 42 -1.14 4.23 -4.46
CA ILE A 42 -1.70 4.17 -3.11
C ILE A 42 -1.27 2.87 -2.41
N VAL A 43 -1.37 1.73 -3.07
CA VAL A 43 -0.87 0.45 -2.53
C VAL A 43 0.61 0.54 -2.13
N CYS A 44 1.45 1.14 -2.98
CA CYS A 44 2.87 1.33 -2.71
C CYS A 44 3.12 2.30 -1.54
N LEU A 45 2.31 3.36 -1.42
CA LEU A 45 2.38 4.31 -0.32
C LEU A 45 2.03 3.64 1.02
N THR A 46 0.95 2.84 1.05
CA THR A 46 0.54 2.09 2.24
C THR A 46 1.61 1.10 2.67
N ALA A 47 2.17 0.34 1.73
CA ALA A 47 3.26 -0.58 2.01
C ALA A 47 4.51 0.14 2.55
N THR A 48 4.80 1.35 2.04
CA THR A 48 5.89 2.19 2.55
C THR A 48 5.63 2.64 3.99
N ALA A 49 4.42 3.10 4.29
CA ALA A 49 4.05 3.52 5.63
C ALA A 49 4.11 2.35 6.63
N LEU A 50 3.68 1.16 6.21
CA LEU A 50 3.76 -0.05 7.04
C LEU A 50 5.22 -0.44 7.32
N GLN A 51 6.09 -0.42 6.29
CA GLN A 51 7.51 -0.67 6.48
C GLN A 51 8.12 0.34 7.45
N ALA A 52 7.75 1.62 7.33
CA ALA A 52 8.24 2.67 8.23
C ALA A 52 7.84 2.43 9.69
N ALA A 53 6.58 2.08 9.93
CA ALA A 53 6.10 1.76 11.26
C ALA A 53 6.82 0.54 11.86
N ILE A 54 7.07 -0.51 11.05
CA ILE A 54 7.80 -1.70 11.49
C ILE A 54 9.25 -1.37 11.80
N ASP A 55 9.95 -0.65 10.92
CA ASP A 55 11.35 -0.29 11.10
C ASP A 55 11.54 0.56 12.37
N GLU A 56 10.64 1.51 12.62
CA GLU A 56 10.66 2.35 13.81
C GLU A 56 10.36 1.55 15.09
N TYR A 57 9.39 0.64 15.04
CA TYR A 57 9.10 -0.26 16.15
C TYR A 57 10.28 -1.19 16.46
N MET A 58 10.97 -1.71 15.44
CA MET A 58 12.12 -2.61 15.63
C MET A 58 13.34 -1.90 16.25
N VAL A 59 13.47 -0.59 16.05
CA VAL A 59 14.57 0.21 16.62
C VAL A 59 14.25 0.67 18.04
N THR A 60 13.00 1.03 18.30
CA THR A 60 12.62 1.66 19.58
C THR A 60 11.94 0.71 20.56
N GLU A 61 11.42 -0.42 20.08
CA GLU A 61 10.56 -1.37 20.82
C GLU A 61 9.35 -0.72 21.50
N VAL A 62 9.01 0.51 21.14
CA VAL A 62 7.95 1.31 21.77
C VAL A 62 7.04 1.86 20.69
N GLN A 63 5.74 1.72 20.89
CA GLN A 63 4.75 2.36 20.03
C GLN A 63 4.63 3.85 20.41
N GLN A 64 5.31 4.71 19.66
CA GLN A 64 5.31 6.16 19.85
C GLN A 64 5.34 6.89 18.51
N ASP A 65 4.98 8.17 18.52
CA ASP A 65 5.02 9.01 17.33
C ASP A 65 6.48 9.32 16.95
N HIS A 66 6.79 9.14 15.66
CA HIS A 66 8.11 9.38 15.12
C HIS A 66 8.07 10.35 13.94
N HIS A 67 9.15 11.10 13.79
CA HIS A 67 9.33 11.95 12.61
C HIS A 67 9.55 11.09 11.38
N PHE A 68 8.66 11.23 10.40
CA PHE A 68 8.75 10.53 9.13
C PHE A 68 10.07 10.87 8.41
N LYS A 69 10.93 9.87 8.25
CA LYS A 69 12.22 9.99 7.56
C LYS A 69 12.03 9.95 6.04
N SER A 70 11.63 11.08 5.46
CA SER A 70 11.30 11.19 4.04
C SER A 70 12.39 10.64 3.12
N GLY A 71 13.66 10.94 3.37
CA GLY A 71 14.79 10.45 2.54
C GLY A 71 14.95 8.92 2.53
N THR A 72 14.67 8.25 3.64
CA THR A 72 14.74 6.78 3.73
C THR A 72 13.53 6.15 3.05
N TYR A 73 12.33 6.61 3.40
CA TYR A 73 11.11 5.96 2.95
C TYR A 73 10.69 6.36 1.53
N SER A 74 11.16 7.48 0.99
CA SER A 74 11.02 7.79 -0.44
C SER A 74 11.75 6.77 -1.33
N GLN A 75 12.88 6.25 -0.86
CA GLN A 75 13.62 5.21 -1.57
C GLN A 75 12.85 3.89 -1.54
N VAL A 76 12.28 3.52 -0.39
CA VAL A 76 11.41 2.34 -0.24
C VAL A 76 10.21 2.43 -1.18
N PHE A 77 9.52 3.58 -1.21
CA PHE A 77 8.41 3.83 -2.12
C PHE A 77 8.82 3.65 -3.59
N THR A 78 9.95 4.24 -3.99
CA THR A 78 10.46 4.13 -5.36
C THR A 78 10.79 2.68 -5.72
N GLN A 79 11.35 1.91 -4.79
CA GLN A 79 11.60 0.48 -4.99
C GLN A 79 10.30 -0.30 -5.18
N LEU A 80 9.28 -0.05 -4.36
CA LEU A 80 7.97 -0.69 -4.46
C LEU A 80 7.27 -0.36 -5.79
N MET A 81 7.34 0.89 -6.24
CA MET A 81 6.88 1.29 -7.58
C MET A 81 7.63 0.53 -8.69
N GLY A 82 8.94 0.35 -8.54
CA GLY A 82 9.74 -0.47 -9.45
C GLY A 82 9.33 -1.95 -9.44
N MET A 83 8.94 -2.51 -8.29
CA MET A 83 8.39 -3.86 -8.21
C MET A 83 7.02 -3.95 -8.87
N GLN A 84 6.16 -2.96 -8.68
CA GLN A 84 4.85 -2.89 -9.34
C GLN A 84 4.99 -2.86 -10.86
N ALA A 85 5.96 -2.10 -11.40
CA ALA A 85 6.23 -2.09 -12.84
C ALA A 85 6.63 -3.49 -13.37
N LYS A 86 7.39 -4.28 -12.59
CA LYS A 86 7.73 -5.66 -12.94
C LYS A 86 6.51 -6.60 -12.90
N ILE A 87 5.60 -6.38 -11.95
CA ILE A 87 4.32 -7.10 -11.86
C ILE A 87 3.47 -6.80 -13.10
N ASP A 88 3.40 -5.53 -13.50
CA ASP A 88 2.62 -5.07 -14.65
C ASP A 88 3.16 -5.60 -15.98
N ALA A 89 4.47 -5.81 -16.08
CA ALA A 89 5.11 -6.40 -17.25
C ALA A 89 4.73 -7.88 -17.47
N ASN A 90 4.16 -8.56 -16.46
CA ASN A 90 3.67 -9.92 -16.59
C ASN A 90 2.12 -9.94 -16.64
N PRO A 91 1.49 -10.30 -17.78
CA PRO A 91 0.03 -10.23 -17.93
C PRO A 91 -0.76 -11.03 -16.90
N LYS A 92 -0.25 -12.20 -16.50
CA LYS A 92 -0.89 -13.03 -15.46
C LYS A 92 -0.88 -12.33 -14.11
N HIS A 93 0.28 -11.78 -13.71
CA HIS A 93 0.40 -11.09 -12.42
C HIS A 93 -0.33 -9.74 -12.41
N ALA A 94 -0.32 -9.01 -13.52
CA ALA A 94 -1.09 -7.78 -13.71
C ALA A 94 -2.59 -8.03 -13.51
N THR A 95 -3.13 -9.09 -14.13
CA THR A 95 -4.55 -9.46 -14.01
C THR A 95 -4.92 -9.82 -12.57
N MET A 96 -4.11 -10.62 -11.89
CA MET A 96 -4.34 -10.98 -10.48
C MET A 96 -4.32 -9.76 -9.56
N THR A 97 -3.35 -8.86 -9.75
CA THR A 97 -3.20 -7.64 -8.93
C THR A 97 -4.34 -6.66 -9.22
N CYS A 98 -4.82 -6.59 -10.46
CA CYS A 98 -6.01 -5.82 -10.81
C CYS A 98 -7.25 -6.33 -10.08
N ALA A 99 -7.53 -7.64 -10.16
CA ALA A 99 -8.69 -8.25 -9.49
C ALA A 99 -8.70 -7.99 -7.97
N LEU A 100 -7.52 -8.04 -7.32
CA LEU A 100 -7.39 -7.69 -5.90
C LEU A 100 -7.73 -6.22 -5.63
N ARG A 101 -7.16 -5.29 -6.40
CA ARG A 101 -7.39 -3.84 -6.24
C ARG A 101 -8.84 -3.43 -6.50
N VAL A 102 -9.51 -4.07 -7.46
CA VAL A 102 -10.96 -3.92 -7.67
C VAL A 102 -11.72 -4.44 -6.46
N GLY A 103 -11.40 -5.65 -5.99
CA GLY A 103 -12.05 -6.25 -4.82
C GLY A 103 -11.80 -5.51 -3.51
N TRP A 104 -10.80 -4.64 -3.43
CA TRP A 104 -10.59 -3.72 -2.30
C TRP A 104 -11.38 -2.42 -2.41
N ALA A 105 -11.66 -1.96 -3.63
CA ALA A 105 -12.43 -0.74 -3.88
C ALA A 105 -13.95 -0.92 -3.68
N THR A 106 -14.45 -2.14 -3.84
CA THR A 106 -15.89 -2.45 -3.77
C THR A 106 -16.32 -3.05 -2.43
N ARG A 107 -15.54 -2.87 -1.36
CA ARG A 107 -15.81 -3.41 -0.02
C ARG A 107 -16.34 -2.37 0.94
#